data_AF-A0A2V6EV23-F1
#
_entry.id   AF-A0A2V6EV23-F1
#
_cell.length_a   1.000
_cell.length_b   1.000
_cell.length_c   1.000
_cell.angle_alpha   90.00
_cell.angle_beta   90.00
_cell.angle_gamma   90.00
#
_symmetry.space_group_name_H-M   'P 1'
#
loop_
_entity.id
_entity.type
_entity.pdbx_description
1 polymer ?
#
loop_
_entity_poly.entity_id
_entity_poly.type
_entity_poly.pdbx_seq_one_letter_code
_entity_poly.pdbx_strand_id
1 'polypeptide(L)'
;MRKGAAIIGAGVSGLTCCVVFAEHTWDVTIFADETGEQTTSGVAAALWFPYDAEPVDKIIPWSLITYERSRELTRDSRSGVSMLQLRQFTRASEIAIPNWAKKNLGAHSISVIPSENASPARTEGSLTILVSHPPSRAATP
;
A
#
# COMPACT_ATOMS: atom_id res chain seq x y z
N MET A 1 30.60 11.63 17.61
CA MET A 1 29.99 10.40 18.17
C MET A 1 28.68 10.15 17.45
N ARG A 2 28.41 8.93 16.97
CA ARG A 2 27.09 8.57 16.42
C ARG A 2 26.08 8.50 17.57
N LYS A 3 24.84 8.96 17.32
CA LYS A 3 23.75 8.83 18.30
C LYS A 3 23.22 7.40 18.28
N GLY A 4 22.97 6.83 19.45
CA GLY A 4 22.37 5.51 19.60
C GLY A 4 20.84 5.58 19.62
N ALA A 5 20.16 4.60 19.04
CA ALA A 5 18.71 4.41 19.16
C ALA A 5 18.36 2.93 19.38
N ALA A 6 17.50 2.67 20.37
CA ALA A 6 16.88 1.36 20.57
C ALA A 6 15.53 1.34 19.85
N ILE A 7 15.32 0.35 18.99
CA ILE A 7 14.05 0.08 18.31
C ILE A 7 13.40 -1.11 19.00
N ILE A 8 12.15 -0.97 19.42
CA ILE A 8 11.42 -2.05 20.09
C ILE A 8 10.44 -2.67 19.09
N GLY A 9 10.64 -3.96 18.79
CA GLY A 9 9.84 -4.75 17.85
C GLY A 9 10.48 -4.92 16.47
N ALA A 10 10.35 -6.11 15.90
CA ALA A 10 10.88 -6.49 14.58
C ALA A 10 9.77 -6.72 13.53
N GLY A 11 8.59 -6.12 13.73
CA GLY A 11 7.54 -6.02 12.70
C GLY A 11 7.81 -4.90 11.69
N VAL A 12 6.88 -4.69 10.76
CA VAL A 12 7.07 -3.71 9.67
C VAL A 12 7.38 -2.30 10.17
N SER A 13 6.71 -1.84 11.24
CA SER A 13 6.96 -0.53 11.84
C SER A 13 8.38 -0.41 12.40
N GLY A 14 8.84 -1.40 13.16
CA GLY A 14 10.17 -1.40 13.76
C GLY A 14 11.27 -1.48 12.71
N LEU A 15 11.15 -2.41 11.76
CA LEU A 15 12.15 -2.59 10.69
C LEU A 15 12.25 -1.36 9.78
N THR A 16 11.12 -0.77 9.37
CA THR A 16 11.14 0.43 8.52
C THR A 16 11.69 1.64 9.27
N CYS A 17 11.36 1.82 10.55
CA CYS A 17 12.01 2.85 11.38
C CYS A 17 13.51 2.61 11.49
N CYS A 18 13.95 1.37 11.76
CA CYS A 18 15.36 1.03 11.87
C CYS A 18 16.15 1.40 10.61
N VAL A 19 15.60 1.13 9.42
CA VAL A 19 16.19 1.53 8.14
C VAL A 19 16.35 3.05 8.08
N VAL A 20 15.29 3.81 8.36
CA VAL A 20 15.34 5.29 8.34
C VAL A 20 16.41 5.83 9.29
N PHE A 21 16.51 5.31 10.52
CA PHE A 21 17.55 5.72 11.46
C PHE A 21 18.96 5.34 10.99
N ALA A 22 19.14 4.14 10.45
CA ALA A 22 20.41 3.67 9.92
C ALA A 22 20.90 4.53 8.74
N GLU A 23 20.01 4.92 7.83
CA GLU A 23 20.30 5.85 6.72
C GLU A 23 20.75 7.23 7.22
N HIS A 24 20.28 7.66 8.39
CA HIS A 24 20.71 8.89 9.05
C HIS A 24 21.94 8.69 9.95
N THR A 25 22.68 7.60 9.76
CA THR A 25 23.94 7.27 10.48
C THR A 25 23.79 7.07 11.98
N TRP A 26 22.59 6.76 12.49
CA TRP A 26 22.41 6.37 13.88
C TRP A 26 22.97 4.96 14.11
N ASP A 27 23.44 4.72 15.33
CA ASP A 27 23.76 3.37 15.80
C ASP A 27 22.50 2.73 16.37
N VAL A 28 21.92 1.79 15.64
CA VAL A 28 20.58 1.26 15.91
C VAL A 28 20.67 -0.18 16.41
N THR A 29 19.91 -0.50 17.45
CA THR A 29 19.74 -1.88 17.94
C THR A 29 18.26 -2.20 18.04
N ILE A 30 17.85 -3.31 17.44
CA ILE A 30 16.47 -3.81 17.54
C ILE A 30 16.39 -4.80 18.71
N PHE A 31 15.44 -4.56 19.61
CA PHE A 31 15.04 -5.50 20.65
C PHE A 31 13.64 -6.01 20.32
N ALA A 32 13.49 -7.31 20.12
CA ALA A 32 12.21 -7.91 19.76
C ALA A 32 12.06 -9.29 20.38
N ASP A 33 10.86 -9.59 20.85
CA ASP A 33 10.46 -10.92 21.34
C ASP A 33 10.07 -11.84 20.17
N GLU A 34 9.40 -11.27 19.16
CA GLU A 34 8.96 -11.97 17.96
C GLU A 34 9.69 -11.46 16.71
N THR A 35 9.96 -12.38 15.77
CA THR A 35 10.56 -12.07 14.46
C THR A 35 9.93 -12.91 13.34
N GLY A 36 10.05 -12.45 12.09
CA GLY A 36 9.52 -13.17 10.93
C GLY A 36 8.02 -13.44 11.04
N GLU A 37 7.61 -14.67 10.72
CA GLU A 37 6.22 -15.14 10.76
C GLU A 37 5.57 -15.12 12.16
N GLN A 38 6.36 -14.92 13.23
CA GLN A 38 5.79 -14.78 14.57
C GLN A 38 5.20 -13.38 14.80
N THR A 39 5.59 -12.39 14.00
CA THR A 39 5.03 -11.04 14.10
C THR A 39 3.69 -10.93 13.36
N THR A 40 2.80 -10.03 13.79
CA THR A 40 1.58 -9.69 13.04
C THR A 40 1.88 -9.30 11.59
N SER A 41 3.00 -8.61 11.33
CA SER A 41 3.40 -8.23 9.98
C SER A 41 3.87 -9.41 9.14
N GLY A 42 4.49 -10.42 9.74
CA GLY A 42 5.03 -11.59 9.04
C GLY A 42 3.95 -12.51 8.46
N VAL A 43 2.74 -12.49 9.03
CA VAL A 43 1.58 -13.27 8.55
C VAL A 43 0.55 -12.43 7.80
N ALA A 44 0.82 -11.13 7.60
CA ALA A 44 -0.07 -10.27 6.84
C ALA A 44 -0.05 -10.65 5.35
N ALA A 45 -1.22 -10.69 4.70
CA ALA A 45 -1.30 -10.88 3.25
C ALA A 45 -0.65 -9.70 2.47
N ALA A 46 -0.84 -8.50 3.03
CA ALA A 46 -0.49 -7.16 2.57
C ALA A 46 -0.97 -6.77 1.16
N LEU A 47 -2.04 -5.98 1.12
CA LEU A 47 -2.38 -5.11 -0.02
C LEU A 47 -2.36 -3.66 0.46
N TRP A 48 -1.86 -2.75 -0.36
CA TRP A 48 -1.91 -1.33 -0.04
C TRP A 48 -3.31 -0.78 -0.38
N PHE A 49 -4.07 -0.41 0.65
CA PHE A 49 -5.34 0.31 0.51
C PHE A 49 -5.70 0.98 1.84
N PRO A 50 -5.65 2.32 1.97
CA PRO A 50 -6.01 2.99 3.20
C PRO A 50 -7.52 2.94 3.41
N TYR A 51 -7.95 2.21 4.43
CA TYR A 51 -9.34 2.07 4.83
C TYR A 51 -9.41 1.94 6.36
N ASP A 52 -10.40 2.62 6.96
CA ASP A 52 -10.73 2.53 8.39
C ASP A 52 -9.51 2.60 9.32
N ALA A 53 -8.73 3.68 9.16
CA ALA A 53 -7.49 3.88 9.89
C ALA A 53 -7.47 5.27 10.55
N GLU A 54 -6.80 5.33 11.69
CA GLU A 54 -6.62 6.54 12.49
C GLU A 54 -5.13 6.90 12.64
N PRO A 55 -4.79 8.18 12.85
CA PRO A 55 -5.69 9.33 12.92
C PRO A 55 -6.07 9.84 11.52
N VAL A 56 -7.37 10.11 11.32
CA VAL A 56 -7.99 10.34 10.01
C VAL A 56 -7.32 11.46 9.20
N ASP A 57 -6.83 12.51 9.86
CA ASP A 57 -6.18 13.65 9.23
C ASP A 57 -4.78 13.34 8.68
N LYS A 58 -4.12 12.29 9.17
CA LYS A 58 -2.74 11.92 8.78
C LYS A 58 -2.66 10.68 7.90
N ILE A 59 -3.67 9.80 7.95
CA ILE A 59 -3.64 8.53 7.22
C ILE A 59 -3.43 8.74 5.73
N ILE A 60 -4.17 9.66 5.10
CA ILE A 60 -4.04 9.85 3.65
C ILE A 60 -2.64 10.36 3.26
N PRO A 61 -2.10 11.44 3.87
CA PRO A 61 -0.73 11.86 3.63
C PRO A 61 0.31 10.75 3.80
N TRP A 62 0.27 10.01 4.92
CA TRP A 62 1.19 8.91 5.16
C TRP A 62 1.04 7.78 4.14
N SER A 63 -0.20 7.41 3.82
CA SER A 63 -0.48 6.34 2.87
C SER A 63 0.05 6.66 1.48
N LEU A 64 -0.07 7.91 1.03
CA LEU A 64 0.47 8.33 -0.27
C LEU A 64 2.01 8.32 -0.29
N ILE A 65 2.66 8.67 0.83
CA ILE A 65 4.12 8.53 0.97
C ILE A 65 4.50 7.05 0.93
N THR A 66 3.80 6.19 1.68
CA THR A 66 4.04 4.74 1.67
C THR A 66 3.85 4.14 0.29
N TYR A 67 2.81 4.55 -0.44
CA TYR A 67 2.57 4.13 -1.81
C TYR A 67 3.76 4.46 -2.72
N GLU A 68 4.29 5.67 -2.62
CA GLU A 68 5.45 6.07 -3.41
C GLU A 68 6.69 5.24 -3.07
N ARG A 69 6.95 4.99 -1.78
CA ARG A 69 8.05 4.12 -1.35
C ARG A 69 7.88 2.69 -1.85
N SER A 70 6.68 2.12 -1.77
CA SER A 70 6.39 0.80 -2.34
C SER A 70 6.59 0.77 -3.85
N ARG A 71 6.18 1.83 -4.56
CA ARG A 71 6.42 1.98 -6.01
C ARG A 71 7.90 2.06 -6.36
N GLU A 72 8.71 2.73 -5.54
CA GLU A 72 10.17 2.76 -5.71
C GLU A 72 10.78 1.37 -5.52
N LEU A 73 10.31 0.62 -4.52
CA LEU A 73 10.77 -0.74 -4.24
C LEU A 73 10.51 -1.73 -5.39
N THR A 74 9.46 -1.52 -6.19
CA THR A 74 9.21 -2.39 -7.37
C THR A 74 10.31 -2.31 -8.43
N ARG A 75 11.25 -1.34 -8.31
CA ARG A 75 12.44 -1.29 -9.17
C ARG A 75 13.50 -2.33 -8.79
N ASP A 76 13.47 -2.87 -7.57
CA ASP A 76 14.29 -4.02 -7.17
C ASP A 76 13.43 -5.28 -7.17
N SER A 77 13.77 -6.22 -8.06
CA SER A 77 13.06 -7.50 -8.18
C SER A 77 13.18 -8.39 -6.94
N ARG A 78 14.14 -8.11 -6.05
CA ARG A 78 14.33 -8.86 -4.79
C ARG A 78 13.52 -8.28 -3.63
N SER A 79 12.84 -7.14 -3.82
CA SER A 79 12.05 -6.49 -2.76
C SER A 79 10.78 -7.27 -2.38
N GLY A 80 10.28 -8.14 -3.27
CA GLY A 80 9.00 -8.82 -3.10
C GLY A 80 7.78 -7.92 -3.30
N VAL A 81 7.95 -6.64 -3.71
CA VAL A 81 6.86 -5.69 -3.93
C VAL A 81 6.49 -5.64 -5.41
N SER A 82 5.19 -5.72 -5.72
CA SER A 82 4.68 -5.61 -7.09
C SER A 82 3.48 -4.67 -7.16
N MET A 83 3.29 -4.03 -8.32
CA MET A 83 2.10 -3.22 -8.60
C MET A 83 1.03 -4.09 -9.27
N LEU A 84 -0.17 -4.08 -8.70
CA LEU A 84 -1.34 -4.77 -9.22
C LEU A 84 -2.51 -3.79 -9.37
N GLN A 85 -3.43 -4.09 -10.28
CA GLN A 85 -4.66 -3.32 -10.42
C GLN A 85 -5.65 -3.74 -9.32
N LEU A 86 -6.10 -2.78 -8.50
CA LEU A 86 -7.14 -3.02 -7.50
C LEU A 86 -8.52 -2.64 -8.07
N ARG A 87 -9.50 -3.53 -7.90
CA ARG A 87 -10.90 -3.24 -8.20
C ARG A 87 -11.78 -3.40 -6.96
N GLN A 88 -12.61 -2.41 -6.64
CA GLN A 88 -13.57 -2.47 -5.54
C GLN A 88 -15.00 -2.48 -6.09
N PHE A 89 -15.82 -3.39 -5.58
CA PHE A 89 -17.23 -3.53 -5.96
C PHE A 89 -18.12 -3.42 -4.72
N THR A 90 -19.32 -2.89 -4.88
CA THR A 90 -20.35 -2.84 -3.82
C THR A 90 -21.70 -3.28 -4.36
N ARG A 91 -22.58 -3.69 -3.45
CA ARG A 91 -23.97 -4.10 -3.74
C ARG A 91 -25.02 -3.09 -3.26
N ALA A 92 -24.64 -2.10 -2.48
CA ALA A 92 -25.59 -1.25 -1.75
C ALA A 92 -25.93 0.08 -2.47
N SER A 93 -24.99 0.66 -3.20
CA SER A 93 -25.16 1.94 -3.92
C SER A 93 -23.94 2.21 -4.81
N GLU A 94 -23.89 3.35 -5.50
CA GLU A 94 -22.65 3.80 -6.14
C GLU A 94 -21.54 4.04 -5.10
N ILE A 95 -20.28 3.68 -5.42
CA ILE A 95 -19.11 3.96 -4.57
C ILE A 95 -18.61 5.35 -4.91
N ALA A 96 -18.71 6.28 -3.97
CA ALA A 96 -18.05 7.57 -4.11
C ALA A 96 -16.52 7.36 -4.13
N ILE A 97 -15.88 7.72 -5.24
CA ILE A 97 -14.43 7.63 -5.38
C ILE A 97 -13.79 8.68 -4.47
N PRO A 98 -12.95 8.27 -3.49
CA PRO A 98 -12.30 9.24 -2.63
C PRO A 98 -11.42 10.19 -3.44
N ASN A 99 -11.48 11.49 -3.10
CA ASN A 99 -10.72 12.53 -3.81
C ASN A 99 -9.22 12.25 -3.86
N TRP A 100 -8.65 11.65 -2.81
CA TRP A 100 -7.23 11.29 -2.78
C TRP A 100 -6.89 10.21 -3.81
N ALA A 101 -7.77 9.24 -4.05
CA ALA A 101 -7.57 8.17 -5.01
C ALA A 101 -7.73 8.69 -6.44
N LYS A 102 -8.76 9.50 -6.68
CA LYS A 102 -9.00 10.14 -7.99
C LYS A 102 -7.84 11.04 -8.40
N LYS A 103 -7.44 11.96 -7.51
CA LYS A 103 -6.42 12.99 -7.81
C LYS A 103 -5.01 12.41 -7.91
N ASN A 104 -4.63 11.50 -7.01
CA ASN A 104 -3.24 11.05 -6.92
C ASN A 104 -2.97 9.73 -7.63
N LEU A 105 -3.99 8.87 -7.80
CA LEU A 105 -3.83 7.50 -8.31
C LEU A 105 -4.68 7.21 -9.56
N GLY A 106 -5.31 8.23 -10.15
CA GLY A 106 -6.11 8.07 -11.37
C GLY A 106 -7.34 7.18 -11.19
N ALA A 107 -7.85 7.06 -9.96
CA ALA A 107 -8.96 6.18 -9.68
C ALA A 107 -10.25 6.69 -10.36
N HIS A 108 -10.93 5.80 -11.08
CA HIS A 108 -12.12 6.12 -11.87
C HIS A 108 -13.14 4.98 -11.80
N SER A 109 -14.40 5.33 -12.10
CA SER A 109 -15.49 4.38 -12.17
C SER A 109 -15.35 3.57 -13.44
N ILE A 110 -15.66 2.28 -13.37
CA ILE A 110 -15.74 1.42 -14.55
C ILE A 110 -17.18 0.94 -14.75
N SER A 111 -17.63 0.92 -16.00
CA SER A 111 -18.94 0.37 -16.34
C SER A 111 -18.95 -1.13 -16.06
N VAL A 112 -19.86 -1.57 -15.20
CA VAL A 112 -20.09 -3.00 -14.96
C VAL A 112 -21.21 -3.44 -15.90
N ILE A 113 -20.94 -4.44 -16.75
CA ILE A 113 -22.00 -5.13 -17.49
C ILE A 113 -22.75 -5.96 -16.45
N PRO A 114 -24.05 -5.74 -16.21
CA PRO A 114 -24.83 -6.56 -15.29
C PRO A 114 -24.72 -8.01 -15.73
N SER A 115 -24.37 -8.93 -14.83
CA SER A 115 -24.49 -10.35 -15.11
C SER A 115 -25.92 -10.66 -15.58
N GLU A 116 -26.10 -11.46 -16.64
CA GLU A 116 -27.44 -11.87 -17.11
C GLU A 116 -28.30 -12.55 -16.02
N ASN A 117 -27.66 -13.01 -14.93
CA ASN A 117 -28.32 -13.59 -13.76
C ASN A 117 -28.53 -12.59 -12.59
N ALA A 118 -28.31 -11.30 -12.80
CA ALA A 118 -28.45 -10.27 -11.78
C ALA A 118 -29.91 -9.84 -11.61
N SER A 119 -30.51 -10.16 -10.46
CA SER A 119 -31.81 -9.62 -10.03
C SER A 119 -31.80 -8.08 -10.05
N PRO A 120 -32.88 -7.38 -10.44
CA PRO A 120 -32.90 -5.94 -10.78
C PRO A 120 -32.56 -4.96 -9.63
N ALA A 121 -32.25 -5.46 -8.43
CA ALA A 121 -31.74 -4.67 -7.31
C ALA A 121 -30.20 -4.52 -7.30
N ARG A 122 -29.46 -5.09 -8.27
CA ARG A 122 -27.99 -5.02 -8.32
C ARG A 122 -27.50 -3.81 -9.10
N THR A 123 -27.14 -2.74 -8.39
CA THR A 123 -26.25 -1.71 -8.92
C THR A 123 -24.82 -2.06 -8.50
N GLU A 124 -24.00 -2.54 -9.43
CA GLU A 124 -22.60 -2.86 -9.20
C GLU A 124 -21.75 -1.61 -9.51
N GLY A 125 -21.46 -0.81 -8.48
CA GLY A 125 -20.46 0.25 -8.60
C GLY A 125 -19.07 -0.36 -8.57
N SER A 126 -18.22 -0.05 -9.55
CA SER A 126 -16.87 -0.58 -9.62
C SER A 126 -15.82 0.54 -9.71
N LEU A 127 -14.80 0.46 -8.87
CA LEU A 127 -13.68 1.38 -8.79
C LEU A 127 -12.42 0.66 -9.27
N THR A 128 -11.65 1.26 -10.17
CA THR A 128 -10.29 0.81 -10.48
C THR A 128 -9.28 1.81 -9.94
N ILE A 129 -8.35 1.38 -9.07
CA ILE A 129 -7.13 2.13 -8.79
C ILE A 129 -6.08 1.65 -9.79
N LEU A 130 -5.79 2.48 -10.78
CA LEU A 130 -4.87 2.15 -11.86
C LEU A 130 -3.48 2.59 -11.42
N VAL A 131 -2.72 1.65 -10.85
CA VAL A 131 -1.31 1.89 -10.61
C VAL A 131 -0.55 1.58 -11.88
N SER A 132 -0.31 2.60 -12.70
CA SER A 132 0.47 2.46 -13.93
C SER A 132 1.91 2.03 -13.59
N HIS A 133 2.36 0.94 -14.22
CA HIS A 133 3.78 0.64 -14.38
C HIS A 133 4.49 1.86 -14.99
N PRO A 134 5.69 2.26 -14.53
CA PRO A 134 6.53 3.12 -15.36
C PRO A 134 6.80 2.39 -16.70
N PRO A 135 6.85 3.10 -17.83
CA PRO A 135 7.16 2.46 -19.10
C PRO A 135 8.52 1.78 -18.98
N SER A 136 8.57 0.50 -19.32
CA SER A 136 9.82 -0.23 -19.54
C SER A 136 10.67 0.59 -20.51
N ARG A 137 11.79 1.14 -20.03
CA ARG A 137 12.85 1.55 -20.94
C ARG A 137 13.36 0.25 -21.54
N ALA A 138 12.96 -0.02 -22.78
CA ALA A 138 13.59 -1.02 -23.61
C ALA A 138 15.10 -0.82 -23.51
N ALA A 139 15.79 -1.81 -22.94
CA ALA A 139 17.22 -1.94 -23.13
C ALA A 139 17.40 -2.20 -24.63
N THR A 140 17.82 -1.19 -25.39
CA THR A 140 18.36 -1.39 -26.73
C THR A 140 19.64 -2.24 -26.62
N PRO A 141 19.85 -3.17 -27.56
CA PRO A 141 20.90 -4.19 -27.49
C PRO A 141 22.32 -3.64 -27.55
#